data_AF-A0A7X3YX25-F1
#
_entry.id   AF-A0A7X3YX25-F1
#
_cell.length_a   1.000
_cell.length_b   1.000
_cell.length_c   1.000
_cell.angle_alpha   90.00
_cell.angle_beta   90.00
_cell.angle_gamma   90.00
#
_symmetry.space_group_name_H-M   'P 1'
#
loop_
_entity.id
_entity.type
_entity.pdbx_description
1 polymer ?
#
loop_
_entity_poly.entity_id
_entity_poly.type
_entity_poly.pdbx_seq_one_letter_code
_entity_poly.pdbx_strand_id
1 'polypeptide(L)'
;MKILEITENTYQRLEMKAKFNETAESVILRLLDQSEIGNYGNMEQMNQEEITDKIRRYGVEMIPELKFTKLLDASFGDKKPEKINWNELLKLALTEVMKTCKHIEDLIRISGAKVVAGRKENEGYKFIPTHRFSFQGVNAVNAAGIIYRCANYLGYDAYFEFEWRQNKAAYKPGERASLKISSELKQ
;
A
#
# COMPACT_ATOMS: atom_id res chain seq x y z
N MET A 1 -3.90 29.28 4.45
CA MET A 1 -5.03 28.95 3.54
C MET A 1 -4.51 27.95 2.53
N LYS A 2 -5.08 26.74 2.44
CA LYS A 2 -4.67 25.77 1.42
C LYS A 2 -5.53 26.03 0.19
N ILE A 3 -4.89 26.36 -0.93
CA ILE A 3 -5.56 26.50 -2.22
C ILE A 3 -5.47 25.12 -2.88
N LEU A 4 -6.62 24.57 -3.23
CA LEU A 4 -6.73 23.31 -3.96
C LEU A 4 -7.13 23.64 -5.39
N GLU A 5 -6.23 23.42 -6.33
CA GLU A 5 -6.49 23.59 -7.76
C GLU A 5 -6.97 22.26 -8.33
N ILE A 6 -8.08 22.31 -9.09
CA ILE A 6 -8.57 21.16 -9.83
C ILE A 6 -8.10 21.25 -11.28
N THR A 7 -7.64 20.13 -11.83
CA THR A 7 -7.24 20.06 -13.24
C THR A 7 -8.48 20.02 -14.14
N GLU A 8 -8.34 20.49 -15.38
CA GLU A 8 -9.40 20.46 -16.41
C GLU A 8 -10.00 19.05 -16.59
N ASN A 9 -9.17 18.01 -16.56
CA ASN A 9 -9.63 16.62 -16.64
C ASN A 9 -10.51 16.23 -15.44
N THR A 10 -10.16 16.69 -14.22
CA THR A 10 -10.95 16.44 -13.02
C THR A 10 -12.29 17.16 -13.09
N TYR A 11 -12.27 18.39 -13.61
CA TYR A 11 -13.46 19.19 -13.84
C TYR A 11 -14.43 18.51 -14.83
N GLN A 12 -13.94 18.04 -15.98
CA GLN A 12 -14.75 17.32 -16.96
C GLN A 12 -15.37 16.03 -16.41
N ARG A 13 -14.65 15.32 -15.54
CA ARG A 13 -15.18 14.12 -14.87
C ARG A 13 -16.27 14.44 -13.84
N LEU A 14 -16.16 15.59 -13.18
CA LEU A 14 -17.21 16.09 -12.28
C LEU A 14 -18.44 16.50 -13.09
N GLU A 15 -18.26 17.19 -14.22
CA GLU A 15 -19.32 17.59 -15.12
C GLU A 15 -20.09 16.40 -15.69
N MET A 16 -19.39 15.35 -16.14
CA MET A 16 -20.01 14.11 -16.63
C MET A 16 -20.85 13.39 -15.56
N LYS A 17 -20.54 13.61 -14.28
CA LYS A 17 -21.26 13.02 -13.14
C LYS A 17 -22.35 13.94 -12.59
N ALA A 18 -22.43 15.19 -13.05
CA ALA A 18 -23.42 16.16 -12.63
C ALA A 18 -24.79 15.86 -13.27
N LYS A 19 -25.87 16.07 -12.53
CA LYS A 19 -27.24 16.04 -13.05
C LYS A 19 -27.63 17.44 -13.53
N PHE A 20 -28.75 17.52 -14.27
CA PHE A 20 -29.28 18.78 -14.78
C PHE A 20 -29.51 19.78 -13.63
N ASN A 21 -28.91 20.97 -13.73
CA ASN A 21 -28.92 22.05 -12.73
C ASN A 21 -28.25 21.75 -11.36
N GLU A 22 -27.34 20.79 -11.27
CA GLU A 22 -26.52 20.62 -10.05
C GLU A 22 -25.36 21.64 -9.98
N THR A 23 -25.07 22.13 -8.77
CA THR A 23 -23.86 22.93 -8.51
C THR A 23 -22.65 22.02 -8.26
N ALA A 24 -21.44 22.52 -8.55
CA ALA A 24 -20.20 21.76 -8.30
C ALA A 24 -20.10 21.26 -6.85
N GLU A 25 -20.53 22.06 -5.88
CA GLU A 25 -20.58 21.68 -4.46
C GLU A 25 -21.54 20.50 -4.22
N SER A 26 -22.74 20.53 -4.79
CA SER A 26 -23.73 19.45 -4.65
C SER A 26 -23.25 18.15 -5.28
N VAL A 27 -22.55 18.23 -6.42
CA VAL A 27 -21.91 17.07 -7.07
C VAL A 27 -20.83 16.49 -6.17
N ILE A 28 -19.96 17.35 -5.61
CA ILE A 28 -18.88 16.92 -4.73
C ILE A 28 -19.44 16.26 -3.47
N LEU A 29 -20.39 16.90 -2.78
CA LEU A 29 -21.02 16.36 -1.57
C LEU A 29 -21.70 15.02 -1.86
N ARG A 30 -22.48 14.92 -2.95
CA ARG A 30 -23.13 13.66 -3.32
C ARG A 30 -22.13 12.55 -3.64
N LEU A 31 -21.01 12.86 -4.29
CA LEU A 31 -19.98 11.86 -4.56
C LEU A 31 -19.25 11.43 -3.29
N LEU A 32 -19.06 12.35 -2.33
CA LEU A 32 -18.57 12.01 -1.00
C LEU A 32 -19.58 11.11 -0.27
N ASP A 33 -20.86 11.48 -0.23
CA ASP A 33 -21.92 10.71 0.43
C ASP A 33 -22.10 9.31 -0.21
N GLN A 34 -22.01 9.18 -1.54
CA GLN A 34 -22.08 7.88 -2.22
C GLN A 34 -20.88 6.99 -1.89
N SER A 35 -19.69 7.59 -1.72
CA SER A 35 -18.51 6.87 -1.26
C SER A 35 -18.61 6.45 0.22
N GLU A 36 -19.42 7.15 1.00
CA GLU A 36 -19.67 6.84 2.41
C GLU A 36 -20.80 5.81 2.60
N ILE A 37 -21.91 5.89 1.83
CA ILE A 37 -23.09 5.03 1.96
C ILE A 37 -22.86 3.62 1.38
N GLY A 38 -22.01 3.48 0.35
CA GLY A 38 -21.63 2.17 -0.20
C GLY A 38 -20.95 1.23 0.81
N ASN A 39 -20.55 1.75 1.98
CA ASN A 39 -19.95 0.99 3.08
C ASN A 39 -20.96 0.52 4.16
N TYR A 40 -22.23 0.91 4.09
CA TYR A 40 -23.23 0.63 5.15
C TYR A 40 -24.31 -0.41 4.79
N GLY A 41 -24.36 -0.91 3.54
CA GLY A 41 -25.48 -1.71 3.06
C GLY A 41 -25.40 -3.24 3.20
N ASN A 42 -24.25 -3.82 3.56
CA ASN A 42 -24.05 -5.28 3.56
C ASN A 42 -23.70 -5.82 4.95
N MET A 43 -24.51 -5.49 5.96
CA MET A 43 -24.27 -5.92 7.34
C MET A 43 -25.57 -6.41 7.99
N GLU A 44 -26.18 -7.43 7.41
CA GLU A 44 -26.99 -8.37 8.18
C GLU A 44 -26.51 -9.79 7.88
N GLN A 45 -26.18 -10.50 8.97
CA GLN A 45 -25.81 -11.93 9.06
C GLN A 45 -24.33 -12.29 8.80
N MET A 46 -23.52 -12.30 9.86
CA MET A 46 -23.08 -13.55 10.51
C MET A 46 -22.21 -13.27 11.75
N ASN A 47 -22.21 -14.24 12.65
CA ASN A 47 -22.02 -14.17 14.10
C ASN A 47 -20.66 -13.69 14.63
N GLN A 48 -20.80 -13.02 15.78
CA GLN A 48 -19.91 -12.81 16.93
C GLN A 48 -18.62 -13.67 17.02
N GLU A 49 -17.48 -12.96 16.99
CA GLU A 49 -16.40 -13.08 17.98
C GLU A 49 -15.72 -11.70 18.13
N GLU A 50 -15.09 -11.50 19.29
CA GLU A 50 -15.03 -10.26 20.06
C GLU A 50 -14.03 -9.18 19.60
N ILE A 51 -14.41 -7.91 19.88
CA ILE A 51 -13.61 -6.65 19.80
C ILE A 51 -12.99 -6.36 18.43
N THR A 52 -13.81 -6.00 17.43
CA THR A 52 -13.27 -5.30 16.26
C THR A 52 -13.12 -3.82 16.59
N ASP A 53 -11.92 -3.43 17.01
CA ASP A 53 -11.38 -2.12 16.62
C ASP A 53 -11.75 -1.93 15.14
N LYS A 54 -12.43 -0.83 14.79
CA LYS A 54 -12.79 -0.56 13.39
C LYS A 54 -11.52 -0.36 12.58
N ILE A 55 -10.90 -1.44 12.09
CA ILE A 55 -9.69 -1.40 11.25
C ILE A 55 -10.09 -0.71 9.95
N ARG A 56 -9.51 0.48 9.73
CA ARG A 56 -9.80 1.27 8.54
C ARG A 56 -9.15 0.61 7.32
N ARG A 57 -9.94 0.31 6.29
CA ARG A 57 -9.45 -0.32 5.06
C ARG A 57 -9.12 0.74 4.01
N TYR A 58 -7.96 0.60 3.37
CA TYR A 58 -7.48 1.44 2.29
C TYR A 58 -7.22 0.60 1.03
N GLY A 59 -7.56 1.16 -0.13
CA GLY A 59 -7.16 0.65 -1.45
C GLY A 59 -5.91 1.35 -1.98
N VAL A 60 -5.44 0.90 -3.14
CA VAL A 60 -4.21 1.40 -3.80
C VAL A 60 -4.33 2.88 -4.18
N GLU A 61 -5.54 3.31 -4.54
CA GLU A 61 -5.90 4.67 -4.91
C GLU A 61 -5.85 5.65 -3.72
N MET A 62 -5.80 5.14 -2.50
CA MET A 62 -5.82 5.95 -1.27
C MET A 62 -4.81 5.42 -0.24
N ILE A 63 -3.54 5.24 -0.63
CA ILE A 63 -2.48 4.88 0.32
C ILE A 63 -2.32 6.02 1.35
N PRO A 64 -2.58 5.77 2.64
CA PRO A 64 -2.45 6.81 3.66
C PRO A 64 -0.98 7.05 3.99
N GLU A 65 -0.67 8.13 4.72
CA GLU A 65 0.71 8.40 5.12
C GLU A 65 1.22 7.35 6.11
N LEU A 66 2.18 6.52 5.67
CA LEU A 66 2.69 5.39 6.47
C LEU A 66 3.81 5.77 7.45
N LYS A 67 4.05 7.06 7.71
CA LYS A 67 5.09 7.49 8.66
C LYS A 67 4.77 6.98 10.06
N PHE A 68 5.83 6.52 10.74
CA PHE A 68 5.75 5.97 12.10
C PHE A 68 4.77 4.79 12.26
N THR A 69 4.56 3.99 11.22
CA THR A 69 3.74 2.77 11.32
C THR A 69 4.55 1.55 11.79
N LYS A 70 3.87 0.61 12.44
CA LYS A 70 4.34 -0.77 12.65
C LYS A 70 3.40 -1.71 11.91
N LEU A 71 3.93 -2.75 11.26
CA LEU A 71 3.09 -3.83 10.72
C LEU A 71 2.56 -4.70 11.87
N LEU A 72 1.33 -5.17 11.72
CA LEU A 72 0.63 -6.10 12.60
C LEU A 72 0.40 -7.46 11.93
N ASP A 73 0.08 -7.44 10.63
CA ASP A 73 0.07 -8.60 9.75
C ASP A 73 0.47 -8.16 8.34
N ALA A 74 0.98 -9.09 7.53
CA ALA A 74 1.24 -8.81 6.12
C ALA A 74 1.41 -10.08 5.29
N SER A 75 1.07 -9.97 4.01
CA SER A 75 1.36 -10.99 3.01
C SER A 75 1.74 -10.39 1.66
N PHE A 76 2.41 -11.20 0.85
CA PHE A 76 2.79 -10.90 -0.53
C PHE A 76 2.57 -12.16 -1.37
N GLY A 77 1.55 -12.13 -2.23
CA GLY A 77 0.89 -13.33 -2.74
C GLY A 77 0.38 -14.19 -1.58
N ASP A 78 0.61 -15.50 -1.65
CA ASP A 78 0.23 -16.46 -0.61
C ASP A 78 1.27 -16.59 0.51
N LYS A 79 2.28 -15.72 0.55
CA LYS A 79 3.44 -15.83 1.46
C LYS A 79 3.41 -14.76 2.53
N LYS A 80 3.86 -15.13 3.74
CA LYS A 80 4.07 -14.20 4.86
C LYS A 80 5.57 -13.92 5.07
N PRO A 81 5.94 -12.72 5.56
CA PRO A 81 7.32 -12.43 5.88
C PRO A 81 7.76 -13.21 7.13
N GLU A 82 9.05 -13.52 7.22
CA GLU A 82 9.64 -14.26 8.36
C GLU A 82 9.43 -13.53 9.70
N LYS A 83 9.45 -12.20 9.67
CA LYS A 83 9.07 -11.34 10.80
C LYS A 83 8.11 -10.27 10.29
N ILE A 84 7.10 -9.93 11.09
CA ILE A 84 6.12 -8.90 10.74
C ILE A 84 6.75 -7.50 10.88
N ASN A 85 7.48 -7.06 9.85
CA ASN A 85 7.96 -5.68 9.69
C ASN A 85 8.20 -5.35 8.21
N TRP A 86 8.19 -4.05 7.91
CA TRP A 86 8.28 -3.53 6.54
C TRP A 86 9.49 -4.04 5.76
N ASN A 87 10.66 -4.19 6.39
CA ASN A 87 11.88 -4.59 5.70
C ASN A 87 11.96 -6.09 5.44
N GLU A 88 11.36 -6.94 6.28
CA GLU A 88 11.26 -8.37 5.99
C GLU A 88 10.18 -8.67 4.94
N LEU A 89 9.11 -7.87 4.89
CA LEU A 89 8.15 -7.94 3.79
C LEU A 89 8.75 -7.44 2.47
N LEU A 90 9.53 -6.36 2.52
CA LEU A 90 10.30 -5.90 1.36
C LEU A 90 11.29 -6.97 0.88
N LYS A 91 12.03 -7.61 1.79
CA LYS A 91 12.93 -8.74 1.49
C LYS A 91 12.16 -9.86 0.77
N LEU A 92 10.98 -10.22 1.27
CA LEU A 92 10.12 -11.22 0.63
C LEU A 92 9.76 -10.81 -0.80
N ALA A 93 9.22 -9.60 -0.99
CA ALA A 93 8.82 -9.11 -2.31
C ALA A 93 9.99 -9.07 -3.31
N LEU A 94 11.17 -8.57 -2.89
CA LEU A 94 12.37 -8.54 -3.73
C LEU A 94 12.86 -9.95 -4.07
N THR A 95 12.77 -10.88 -3.13
CA THR A 95 13.16 -12.28 -3.34
C THR A 95 12.24 -12.95 -4.36
N GLU A 96 10.93 -12.70 -4.30
CA GLU A 96 9.99 -13.24 -5.28
C GLU A 96 10.21 -12.68 -6.68
N VAL A 97 10.48 -11.37 -6.83
CA VAL A 97 10.83 -10.79 -8.13
C VAL A 97 12.15 -11.37 -8.64
N MET A 98 13.17 -11.51 -7.78
CA MET A 98 14.47 -12.04 -8.20
C MET A 98 14.38 -13.45 -8.79
N LYS A 99 13.43 -14.29 -8.34
CA LYS A 99 13.22 -15.64 -8.90
C LYS A 99 12.81 -15.62 -10.37
N THR A 100 12.20 -14.52 -10.82
CA THR A 100 11.79 -14.33 -12.22
C THR A 100 12.83 -13.58 -13.06
N CYS A 101 13.76 -12.89 -12.41
CA CYS A 101 14.80 -12.11 -13.07
C CYS A 101 16.02 -12.96 -13.45
N LYS A 102 16.66 -12.62 -14.58
CA LYS A 102 17.95 -13.22 -14.95
C LYS A 102 19.13 -12.47 -14.34
N HIS A 103 19.00 -11.14 -14.22
CA HIS A 103 20.05 -10.25 -13.75
C HIS A 103 19.55 -9.34 -12.63
N ILE A 104 20.48 -8.82 -11.82
CA ILE A 104 20.15 -7.97 -10.68
C ILE A 104 19.65 -6.58 -11.12
N GLU A 105 20.10 -6.14 -12.30
CA GLU A 105 19.68 -4.89 -12.94
C GLU A 105 18.18 -4.90 -13.24
N ASP A 106 17.62 -6.07 -13.59
CA ASP A 106 16.17 -6.23 -13.76
C ASP A 106 15.43 -5.99 -12.45
N LEU A 107 15.92 -6.57 -11.35
CA LEU A 107 15.36 -6.36 -10.02
C LEU A 107 15.40 -4.88 -9.63
N ILE A 108 16.51 -4.19 -9.87
CA ILE A 108 16.64 -2.74 -9.60
C ILE A 108 15.60 -1.96 -10.43
N ARG A 109 15.49 -2.24 -11.73
CA ARG A 109 14.56 -1.55 -12.63
C ARG A 109 13.09 -1.78 -12.25
N ILE A 110 12.71 -3.01 -11.92
CA ILE A 110 11.33 -3.38 -11.57
C ILE A 110 10.97 -2.80 -10.20
N SER A 111 11.80 -3.03 -9.19
CA SER A 111 11.49 -2.68 -7.81
C SER A 111 11.74 -1.21 -7.49
N GLY A 112 12.68 -0.56 -8.20
CA GLY A 112 13.21 0.76 -7.85
C GLY A 112 13.95 0.77 -6.50
N ALA A 113 14.32 -0.39 -5.97
CA ALA A 113 15.04 -0.53 -4.72
C ALA A 113 16.55 -0.35 -4.91
N LYS A 114 17.22 0.09 -3.84
CA LYS A 114 18.69 0.08 -3.77
C LYS A 114 19.17 -1.33 -3.48
N VAL A 115 19.66 -1.99 -4.51
CA VAL A 115 20.12 -3.37 -4.49
C VAL A 115 21.53 -3.45 -5.08
N VAL A 116 22.38 -4.32 -4.53
CA VAL A 116 23.74 -4.57 -5.02
C VAL A 116 24.03 -6.06 -5.11
N ALA A 117 24.85 -6.47 -6.06
CA ALA A 117 25.26 -7.86 -6.21
C ALA A 117 26.26 -8.24 -5.11
N GLY A 118 26.20 -9.50 -4.67
CA GLY A 118 27.08 -10.01 -3.63
C GLY A 118 26.69 -9.56 -2.22
N ARG A 119 27.64 -9.71 -1.30
CA ARG A 119 27.44 -9.49 0.14
C ARG A 119 27.83 -8.06 0.52
N LYS A 120 26.84 -7.29 0.93
CA LYS A 120 26.97 -5.98 1.59
C LYS A 120 26.08 -5.95 2.84
N GLU A 121 26.64 -5.61 3.99
CA GLU A 121 25.94 -5.61 5.29
C GLU A 121 26.16 -4.32 6.11
N ASN A 122 26.83 -3.33 5.52
CA ASN A 122 27.01 -1.99 6.09
C ASN A 122 25.93 -1.02 5.57
N GLU A 123 25.82 0.17 6.16
CA GLU A 123 24.94 1.26 5.68
C GLU A 123 23.44 0.86 5.59
N GLY A 124 23.00 -0.07 6.45
CA GLY A 124 21.63 -0.56 6.45
C GLY A 124 21.32 -1.56 5.33
N TYR A 125 22.34 -2.09 4.64
CA TYR A 125 22.17 -3.21 3.72
C TYR A 125 21.99 -4.53 4.47
N LYS A 126 21.16 -5.40 3.91
CA LYS A 126 20.92 -6.77 4.36
C LYS A 126 21.22 -7.74 3.22
N PHE A 127 22.04 -8.75 3.48
CA PHE A 127 22.39 -9.78 2.50
C PHE A 127 21.34 -10.89 2.43
N ILE A 128 21.02 -11.35 1.22
CA ILE A 128 20.15 -12.48 0.93
C ILE A 128 21.00 -13.59 0.30
N PRO A 129 21.45 -14.59 1.09
CA PRO A 129 22.37 -15.61 0.62
C PRO A 129 21.85 -16.42 -0.57
N THR A 130 20.56 -16.78 -0.55
CA THR A 130 19.92 -17.66 -1.53
C THR A 130 20.03 -17.13 -2.96
N HIS A 131 20.00 -15.81 -3.15
CA HIS A 131 20.07 -15.16 -4.47
C HIS A 131 21.30 -14.27 -4.63
N ARG A 132 22.23 -14.31 -3.66
CA ARG A 132 23.52 -13.61 -3.67
C ARG A 132 23.43 -12.11 -3.97
N PHE A 133 22.47 -11.42 -3.37
CA PHE A 133 22.37 -9.96 -3.43
C PHE A 133 22.11 -9.34 -2.06
N SER A 134 22.39 -8.04 -1.93
CA SER A 134 22.04 -7.24 -0.77
C SER A 134 21.08 -6.12 -1.14
N PHE A 135 20.16 -5.77 -0.24
CA PHE A 135 19.26 -4.62 -0.41
C PHE A 135 19.36 -3.67 0.78
N GLN A 136 19.18 -2.38 0.54
CA GLN A 136 19.15 -1.38 1.62
C GLN A 136 17.76 -1.33 2.26
N GLY A 137 17.69 -1.44 3.59
CA GLY A 137 16.45 -1.21 4.32
C GLY A 137 15.94 0.21 4.15
N VAL A 138 14.62 0.38 4.12
CA VAL A 138 13.96 1.68 3.93
C VAL A 138 12.85 1.91 4.95
N ASN A 139 12.31 3.12 4.96
CA ASN A 139 11.13 3.47 5.76
C ASN A 139 9.84 2.84 5.18
N ALA A 140 8.76 2.85 5.97
CA ALA A 140 7.48 2.24 5.62
C ALA A 140 6.88 2.73 4.29
N VAL A 141 6.95 4.04 4.03
CA VAL A 141 6.41 4.65 2.80
C VAL A 141 7.13 4.11 1.57
N ASN A 142 8.47 4.13 1.60
CA ASN A 142 9.29 3.62 0.51
C ASN A 142 9.15 2.10 0.35
N ALA A 143 9.07 1.36 1.46
CA ALA A 143 8.87 -0.08 1.44
C ALA A 143 7.55 -0.44 0.74
N ALA A 144 6.44 0.19 1.14
CA ALA A 144 5.12 -0.03 0.52
C ALA A 144 5.12 0.28 -0.98
N GLY A 145 5.74 1.39 -1.39
CA GLY A 145 5.85 1.75 -2.81
C GLY A 145 6.68 0.75 -3.63
N ILE A 146 7.77 0.20 -3.05
CA ILE A 146 8.55 -0.86 -3.71
C ILE A 146 7.74 -2.15 -3.79
N ILE A 147 7.10 -2.56 -2.69
CA ILE A 147 6.28 -3.77 -2.63
C ILE A 147 5.14 -3.71 -3.65
N TYR A 148 4.49 -2.54 -3.79
CA TYR A 148 3.48 -2.30 -4.82
C TYR A 148 4.00 -2.56 -6.24
N ARG A 149 5.19 -2.03 -6.57
CA ARG A 149 5.80 -2.29 -7.89
C ARG A 149 6.11 -3.77 -8.10
N CYS A 150 6.62 -4.46 -7.08
CA CYS A 150 6.87 -5.89 -7.13
C CYS A 150 5.57 -6.69 -7.31
N ALA A 151 4.51 -6.34 -6.57
CA ALA A 151 3.19 -6.98 -6.64
C ALA A 151 2.60 -6.87 -8.05
N ASN A 152 2.60 -5.66 -8.61
CA ASN A 152 2.12 -5.41 -9.97
C ASN A 152 2.92 -6.17 -11.03
N TYR A 153 4.25 -6.24 -10.88
CA TYR A 153 5.09 -6.96 -11.84
C TYR A 153 4.79 -8.48 -11.83
N LEU A 154 4.55 -9.06 -10.67
CA LEU A 154 4.30 -10.50 -10.52
C LEU A 154 2.82 -10.89 -10.67
N GLY A 155 1.91 -9.93 -10.73
CA GLY A 155 0.47 -10.22 -10.67
C GLY A 155 0.04 -10.78 -9.31
N TYR A 156 0.67 -10.32 -8.22
CA TYR A 156 0.36 -10.76 -6.86
C TYR A 156 -0.48 -9.74 -6.11
N ASP A 157 -1.35 -10.22 -5.24
CA ASP A 157 -1.95 -9.40 -4.19
C ASP A 157 -0.90 -9.12 -3.10
N ALA A 158 -0.92 -7.92 -2.51
CA ALA A 158 -0.15 -7.61 -1.32
C ALA A 158 -1.07 -7.04 -0.24
N TYR A 159 -0.89 -7.49 1.00
CA TYR A 159 -1.71 -7.09 2.13
C TYR A 159 -0.84 -6.61 3.29
N PHE A 160 -1.31 -5.57 3.97
CA PHE A 160 -0.67 -5.02 5.16
C PHE A 160 -1.75 -4.65 6.16
N GLU A 161 -1.66 -5.14 7.38
CA GLU A 161 -2.31 -4.54 8.54
C GLU A 161 -1.24 -3.78 9.32
N PHE A 162 -1.55 -2.56 9.74
CA PHE A 162 -0.60 -1.71 10.45
C PHE A 162 -1.29 -0.78 11.43
N GLU A 163 -0.49 -0.31 12.38
CA GLU A 163 -0.89 0.69 13.37
C GLU A 163 0.08 1.86 13.28
N TRP A 164 -0.45 3.08 13.31
CA TRP A 164 0.40 4.26 13.54
C TRP A 164 0.84 4.25 15.00
N ARG A 165 2.14 4.30 15.24
CA ARG A 165 2.68 4.35 16.60
C ARG A 165 2.15 5.57 17.34
N GLN A 166 2.11 5.47 18.66
CA GLN A 166 1.84 6.60 19.57
C GLN A 166 2.96 7.64 19.47
N ASN A 167 2.89 8.48 18.44
CA ASN A 167 3.85 9.52 18.11
C ASN A 167 3.11 10.71 17.52
N LYS A 168 3.37 11.92 18.03
CA LYS A 168 2.69 13.15 17.59
C LYS A 168 2.90 13.50 16.10
N ALA A 169 3.95 12.97 15.49
CA ALA A 169 4.24 13.15 14.07
C ALA A 169 3.68 12.02 13.19
N ALA A 170 2.99 11.03 13.77
CA ALA A 170 2.26 10.03 13.00
C ALA A 170 0.94 10.62 12.50
N TYR A 171 0.47 10.14 11.34
CA TYR A 171 -0.74 10.65 10.69
C TYR A 171 -2.00 10.46 11.57
N LYS A 172 -2.16 9.27 12.16
CA LYS A 172 -3.30 8.90 13.01
C LYS A 172 -2.86 8.07 14.22
N PRO A 173 -2.16 8.66 15.21
CA PRO A 173 -1.50 7.92 16.28
C PRO A 173 -2.44 6.96 17.03
N GLY A 174 -2.02 5.69 17.16
CA GLY A 174 -2.79 4.63 17.82
C GLY A 174 -3.88 3.99 16.97
N GLU A 175 -4.25 4.56 15.81
CA GLU A 175 -5.24 3.94 14.94
C GLU A 175 -4.65 2.75 14.17
N ARG A 176 -5.51 1.77 13.88
CA ARG A 176 -5.20 0.61 13.03
C ARG A 176 -5.84 0.75 11.67
N ALA A 177 -5.13 0.27 10.66
CA ALA A 177 -5.60 0.25 9.30
C ALA A 177 -5.06 -0.97 8.56
N SER A 178 -5.74 -1.34 7.48
CA SER A 178 -5.27 -2.33 6.54
C SER A 178 -5.24 -1.76 5.14
N LEU A 179 -4.21 -2.08 4.38
CA LEU A 179 -4.07 -1.74 2.98
C LEU A 179 -4.02 -3.04 2.17
N LYS A 180 -4.88 -3.17 1.16
CA LYS A 180 -4.81 -4.25 0.19
C LYS A 180 -4.46 -3.68 -1.17
N ILE A 181 -3.41 -4.23 -1.77
CA ILE A 181 -3.03 -4.03 -3.16
C ILE A 181 -3.50 -5.27 -3.91
N SER A 182 -4.42 -5.09 -4.85
CA SER A 182 -4.79 -6.14 -5.80
C SER A 182 -4.09 -5.84 -7.11
N SER A 183 -3.39 -6.81 -7.69
CA SER A 183 -2.86 -6.61 -9.04
C SER A 183 -3.98 -6.83 -10.05
N GLU A 184 -4.33 -5.78 -10.80
CA GLU A 184 -5.13 -5.97 -12.01
C GLU A 184 -4.18 -6.50 -13.08
N LEU A 185 -4.25 -7.80 -13.38
CA LEU A 185 -3.67 -8.35 -14.59
C LEU A 185 -4.29 -7.60 -15.77
N LYS A 186 -3.56 -6.65 -16.36
CA LYS A 186 -3.88 -6.15 -17.69
C LYS A 186 -3.72 -7.32 -18.65
N GLN A 187 -4.84 -7.95 -18.98
CA GLN A 187 -4.98 -8.87 -20.11
C GLN A 187 -4.64 -8.15 -21.42
#